data_AF-A0A963AIA0-F1
#
_entry.id   AF-A0A963AIA0-F1
#
_cell.length_a   1.000
_cell.length_b   1.000
_cell.length_c   1.000
_cell.angle_alpha   90.00
_cell.angle_beta   90.00
_cell.angle_gamma   90.00
#
_symmetry.space_group_name_H-M   'P 1'
#
loop_
_entity.id
_entity.type
_entity.pdbx_description
1 polymer ?
#
loop_
_entity_poly.entity_id
_entity_poly.type
_entity_poly.pdbx_seq_one_letter_code
_entity_poly.pdbx_strand_id
1 'polypeptide(L)'
;MSTNVRYVIAELKGLSRPSRHPSLERAKWGVARAGFIALSGFCLTTVVGGLVLAPVVTWCMFDDWRFWRHLRRGLRLYRHGYRIMGLMIRGEGRFMLSVPLFSPPYDVPVPGSVELRADWEHGRSCGSCVRCCQLGSSASCPVLDTEHNRCNGYLSFYWRYFNCGRFPSHQHQIDYYGCPKWKMSPTSTSVGSFPVAVRPGGLDRS
;
A
#
# COMPACT_ATOMS: atom_id res chain seq x y z
N MET A 1 6.99 28.90 12.18
CA MET A 1 6.35 27.99 11.20
C MET A 1 4.92 28.44 11.00
N SER A 2 4.61 28.98 9.82
CA SER A 2 3.33 29.62 9.51
C SER A 2 2.14 28.65 9.59
N THR A 3 1.04 29.12 10.16
CA THR A 3 -0.26 28.43 10.31
C THR A 3 -0.75 27.78 9.02
N ASN A 4 -0.40 28.35 7.86
CA ASN A 4 -0.73 27.82 6.54
C ASN A 4 -0.09 26.45 6.25
N VAL A 5 1.12 26.19 6.77
CA VAL A 5 1.80 24.90 6.57
C VAL A 5 1.11 23.79 7.37
N ARG A 6 0.59 24.11 8.56
CA ARG A 6 -0.18 23.15 9.37
C ARG A 6 -1.51 22.79 8.72
N TYR A 7 -2.18 23.75 8.08
CA TYR A 7 -3.42 23.51 7.35
C TYR A 7 -3.23 22.60 6.13
N VAL A 8 -2.20 22.87 5.31
CA VAL A 8 -1.88 22.02 4.15
C VAL A 8 -1.51 20.60 4.58
N ILE A 9 -0.75 20.45 5.68
CA ILE A 9 -0.42 19.14 6.23
C ILE A 9 -1.67 18.42 6.79
N ALA A 10 -2.62 19.14 7.39
CA ALA A 10 -3.86 18.55 7.90
C ALA A 10 -4.82 18.08 6.79
N GLU A 11 -4.92 18.84 5.68
CA GLU A 11 -5.65 18.41 4.48
C GLU A 11 -5.02 17.17 3.85
N LEU A 12 -3.69 17.13 3.76
CA LEU A 12 -2.96 15.98 3.24
C LEU A 12 -3.04 14.74 4.13
N LYS A 13 -3.19 14.92 5.45
CA LYS A 13 -3.30 13.83 6.44
C LYS A 13 -4.69 13.21 6.56
N GLY A 14 -5.68 13.69 5.80
CA GLY A 14 -7.03 13.12 5.79
C GLY A 14 -7.85 13.46 7.05
N LEU A 15 -7.54 14.57 7.72
CA LEU A 15 -8.37 15.12 8.81
C LEU A 15 -9.44 16.10 8.31
N SER A 16 -9.70 16.13 7.00
CA SER A 16 -10.73 16.97 6.40
C SER A 16 -12.12 16.46 6.78
N ARG A 17 -12.96 17.36 7.29
CA ARG A 17 -14.42 17.18 7.43
C ARG A 17 -14.96 16.44 6.19
N PRO A 18 -15.82 15.42 6.35
CA PRO A 18 -16.40 14.73 5.21
C PRO A 18 -17.08 15.75 4.29
N SER A 19 -16.56 15.91 3.07
CA SER A 19 -17.19 16.78 2.08
C SER A 19 -18.60 16.27 1.81
N ARG A 20 -19.57 17.17 1.71
CA ARG A 20 -20.98 16.85 1.46
C ARG A 20 -21.24 16.17 0.10
N HIS A 21 -20.23 16.10 -0.77
CA HIS A 21 -20.35 15.53 -2.12
C HIS A 21 -19.42 14.31 -2.30
N PRO A 22 -19.97 13.08 -2.37
CA PRO A 22 -19.18 11.84 -2.50
C PRO A 22 -18.39 11.75 -3.82
N SER A 23 -18.82 12.46 -4.87
CA SER A 23 -18.11 12.54 -6.15
C SER A 23 -16.79 13.33 -6.04
N LEU A 24 -16.79 14.43 -5.28
CA LEU A 24 -15.60 15.26 -5.08
C LEU A 24 -14.52 14.51 -4.30
N GLU A 25 -14.91 13.75 -3.27
CA GLU A 25 -13.98 12.92 -2.50
C GLU A 25 -13.38 11.80 -3.35
N ARG A 26 -14.20 11.12 -4.16
CA ARG A 26 -13.70 10.12 -5.13
C ARG A 26 -12.70 10.74 -6.11
N ALA A 27 -13.00 11.92 -6.65
CA ALA A 27 -12.10 12.63 -7.54
C ALA A 27 -10.79 13.00 -6.84
N LYS A 28 -10.83 13.52 -5.61
CA LYS A 28 -9.64 13.80 -4.80
C LYS A 28 -8.78 12.55 -4.63
N TRP A 29 -9.36 11.40 -4.29
CA TRP A 29 -8.60 10.17 -4.11
C TRP A 29 -8.00 9.67 -5.43
N GLY A 30 -8.74 9.80 -6.54
CA GLY A 30 -8.26 9.50 -7.88
C GLY A 30 -7.05 10.35 -8.28
N VAL A 31 -7.16 11.66 -8.10
CA VAL A 31 -6.08 12.62 -8.36
C VAL A 31 -4.87 12.34 -7.48
N ALA A 32 -5.07 12.06 -6.19
CA ALA A 32 -3.98 11.73 -5.28
C ALA A 32 -3.21 10.47 -5.72
N ARG A 33 -3.91 9.39 -6.12
CA ARG A 33 -3.25 8.18 -6.65
C ARG A 33 -2.55 8.44 -7.97
N ALA A 34 -3.23 9.08 -8.92
CA ALA A 34 -2.67 9.37 -10.23
C ALA A 34 -1.43 10.27 -10.10
N GLY A 35 -1.48 11.28 -9.25
CA GLY A 35 -0.35 12.16 -8.93
C GLY A 35 0.82 11.39 -8.33
N PHE A 36 0.57 10.48 -7.39
CA PHE A 36 1.63 9.65 -6.82
C PHE A 36 2.25 8.68 -7.82
N ILE A 37 1.44 8.07 -8.70
CA ILE A 37 1.91 7.18 -9.76
C ILE A 37 2.76 7.98 -10.76
N ALA A 38 2.29 9.15 -11.21
CA ALA A 38 3.02 10.04 -12.10
C ALA A 38 4.34 10.52 -11.49
N LEU A 39 4.31 10.94 -10.22
CA LEU A 39 5.50 11.30 -9.44
C LEU A 39 6.50 10.14 -9.39
N SER A 40 6.05 8.93 -9.05
CA SER A 40 6.90 7.75 -8.96
C SER A 40 7.50 7.38 -10.32
N GLY A 41 6.70 7.43 -11.39
CA GLY A 41 7.15 7.21 -12.76
C GLY A 41 8.22 8.22 -13.18
N PHE A 42 7.97 9.51 -12.98
CA PHE A 42 8.93 10.58 -13.27
C PHE A 42 10.23 10.44 -12.49
N CYS A 43 10.16 10.09 -11.20
CA CYS A 43 11.33 9.84 -10.37
C CYS A 43 12.14 8.65 -10.88
N LEU A 44 11.49 7.56 -11.31
CA LEU A 44 12.15 6.36 -11.82
C LEU A 44 12.74 6.54 -13.23
N THR A 45 12.17 7.40 -14.07
CA THR A 45 12.68 7.62 -15.44
C THR A 45 13.81 8.64 -15.49
N THR A 46 13.75 9.71 -14.69
CA THR A 46 14.69 10.84 -14.83
C THR A 46 15.89 10.79 -13.88
N VAL A 47 15.85 9.98 -12.81
CA VAL A 47 16.85 9.89 -11.72
C VAL A 47 17.08 11.22 -10.97
N VAL A 48 17.45 12.27 -11.69
CA VAL A 48 17.54 13.67 -11.24
C VAL A 48 16.22 14.14 -10.63
N GLY A 49 15.08 13.83 -11.27
CA GLY A 49 13.77 14.12 -10.71
C GLY A 49 13.54 13.41 -9.37
N GLY A 50 14.08 12.20 -9.21
CA GLY A 50 14.06 11.46 -7.95
C GLY A 50 14.85 12.13 -6.83
N LEU A 51 15.95 12.83 -7.15
CA LEU A 51 16.73 13.60 -6.17
C LEU A 51 16.03 14.91 -5.79
N VAL A 52 15.52 15.64 -6.79
CA VAL A 52 14.81 16.92 -6.57
C VAL A 52 13.53 16.70 -5.77
N LEU A 53 12.78 15.64 -6.08
CA LEU A 53 11.51 15.30 -5.43
C LEU A 53 11.69 14.32 -4.27
N ALA A 54 12.93 14.03 -3.86
CA ALA A 54 13.23 13.15 -2.72
C ALA A 54 12.49 13.55 -1.43
N PRO A 55 12.37 14.85 -1.05
CA PRO A 55 11.58 15.25 0.11
C PRO A 55 10.11 14.84 0.01
N VAL A 56 9.49 15.01 -1.16
CA VAL A 56 8.08 14.68 -1.39
C VAL A 56 7.86 13.18 -1.37
N VAL A 57 8.71 12.41 -2.06
CA VAL A 57 8.63 10.94 -2.07
C VAL A 57 8.84 10.37 -0.66
N THR A 58 9.80 10.91 0.09
CA THR A 58 10.05 10.49 1.47
C THR A 58 8.85 10.80 2.35
N TRP A 59 8.23 11.96 2.19
CA TRP A 59 7.01 12.32 2.90
C TRP A 59 5.85 11.38 2.55
N CYS A 60 5.63 11.06 1.28
CA CYS A 60 4.59 10.11 0.87
C CYS A 60 4.80 8.70 1.44
N MET A 61 6.05 8.26 1.59
CA MET A 61 6.41 6.90 2.01
C MET A 61 6.55 6.73 3.52
N PHE A 62 7.04 7.76 4.22
CA PHE A 62 7.45 7.71 5.63
C PHE A 62 6.84 8.83 6.49
N ASP A 63 6.02 9.72 5.93
CA ASP A 63 5.51 10.95 6.59
C ASP A 63 6.62 11.87 7.12
N ASP A 64 7.82 11.82 6.52
CA ASP A 64 8.99 12.63 6.89
C ASP A 64 9.55 13.38 5.68
N TRP A 65 9.70 14.70 5.80
CA TRP A 65 10.28 15.56 4.75
C TRP A 65 11.82 15.46 4.67
N ARG A 66 12.46 14.94 5.72
CA ARG A 66 13.92 14.90 5.87
C ARG A 66 14.54 13.75 5.09
N PHE A 67 14.50 13.82 3.77
CA PHE A 67 14.98 12.74 2.88
C PHE A 67 16.42 12.29 3.17
N TRP A 68 17.30 13.19 3.64
CA TRP A 68 18.69 12.87 3.99
C TRP A 68 18.79 11.78 5.06
N ARG A 69 17.83 11.68 5.99
CA ARG A 69 17.77 10.62 7.01
C ARG A 69 17.42 9.26 6.43
N HIS A 70 16.79 9.25 5.27
CA HIS A 70 16.27 8.05 4.62
C HIS A 70 17.05 7.70 3.34
N LEU A 71 18.18 8.33 3.02
CA LEU A 71 18.92 8.10 1.77
C LEU A 71 19.19 6.62 1.46
N ARG A 72 19.70 5.87 2.44
CA ARG A 72 19.96 4.42 2.28
C ARG A 72 18.67 3.64 1.99
N ARG A 73 17.55 4.01 2.64
CA ARG A 73 16.24 3.40 2.44
C ARG A 73 15.64 3.81 1.09
N GLY A 74 15.80 5.08 0.72
CA GLY A 74 15.41 5.64 -0.58
C GLY A 74 16.10 4.91 -1.72
N LEU A 75 17.40 4.61 -1.61
CA LEU A 75 18.11 3.81 -2.61
C LEU A 75 17.55 2.39 -2.74
N ARG A 76 17.23 1.73 -1.62
CA ARG A 76 16.56 0.42 -1.63
C ARG A 76 15.17 0.50 -2.25
N LEU A 77 14.41 1.55 -1.93
CA LEU A 77 13.10 1.82 -2.49
C LEU A 77 13.17 2.08 -4.00
N TYR A 78 14.21 2.79 -4.46
CA TYR A 78 14.45 3.07 -5.87
C TYR A 78 14.74 1.79 -6.67
N ARG A 79 15.65 0.94 -6.14
CA ARG A 79 15.91 -0.40 -6.71
C ARG A 79 14.66 -1.28 -6.72
N HIS A 80 13.87 -1.23 -5.65
CA HIS A 80 12.59 -1.92 -5.58
C HIS A 80 11.61 -1.39 -6.64
N GLY A 81 11.53 -0.08 -6.82
CA GLY A 81 10.72 0.57 -7.85
C GLY A 81 11.04 0.09 -9.27
N TYR A 82 12.33 0.00 -9.64
CA TYR A 82 12.72 -0.58 -10.94
C TYR A 82 12.34 -2.05 -11.08
N ARG A 83 12.47 -2.84 -10.01
CA ARG A 83 12.05 -4.24 -10.03
C ARG A 83 10.55 -4.34 -10.30
N ILE A 84 9.75 -3.55 -9.59
CA ILE A 84 8.30 -3.52 -9.78
C ILE A 84 7.97 -3.03 -11.20
N MET A 85 8.64 -1.99 -11.71
CA MET A 85 8.49 -1.52 -13.08
C MET A 85 8.78 -2.65 -14.08
N GLY A 86 9.84 -3.42 -13.88
CA GLY A 86 10.17 -4.59 -14.70
C GLY A 86 9.09 -5.67 -14.65
N LEU A 87 8.51 -5.94 -13.47
CA LEU A 87 7.38 -6.86 -13.34
C LEU A 87 6.11 -6.33 -14.04
N MET A 88 5.88 -5.01 -14.01
CA MET A 88 4.76 -4.39 -14.73
C MET A 88 4.92 -4.52 -16.24
N ILE A 89 6.12 -4.26 -16.78
CA ILE A 89 6.43 -4.43 -18.21
C ILE A 89 6.23 -5.89 -18.65
N ARG A 90 6.52 -6.86 -17.78
CA ARG A 90 6.29 -8.30 -18.00
C ARG A 90 4.85 -8.75 -17.78
N GLY A 91 3.95 -7.87 -17.33
CA GLY A 91 2.55 -8.19 -17.03
C GLY A 91 2.31 -8.91 -15.69
N GLU A 92 3.35 -9.12 -14.89
CA GLU A 92 3.32 -9.85 -13.61
C GLU A 92 3.07 -8.94 -12.39
N GLY A 93 3.20 -7.61 -12.55
CA GLY A 93 3.11 -6.62 -11.46
C GLY A 93 1.69 -6.19 -11.05
N ARG A 94 0.63 -6.85 -11.55
CA ARG A 94 -0.77 -6.38 -11.43
C ARG A 94 -1.28 -6.26 -9.98
N PHE A 95 -0.72 -7.04 -9.05
CA PHE A 95 -1.15 -7.03 -7.66
C PHE A 95 -0.90 -5.68 -6.98
N MET A 96 0.21 -4.97 -7.25
CA MET A 96 0.51 -3.71 -6.54
C MET A 96 -0.32 -2.51 -6.99
N LEU A 97 -0.93 -2.57 -8.18
CA LEU A 97 -1.80 -1.55 -8.75
C LEU A 97 -3.27 -1.99 -8.84
N SER A 98 -3.65 -3.08 -8.16
CA SER A 98 -5.02 -3.60 -8.20
C SER A 98 -6.05 -2.70 -7.51
N VAL A 99 -5.61 -1.65 -6.82
CA VAL A 99 -6.50 -0.71 -6.14
C VAL A 99 -7.13 0.26 -7.15
N PRO A 100 -8.47 0.33 -7.28
CA PRO A 100 -9.13 1.26 -8.19
C PRO A 100 -8.77 2.71 -7.86
N LEU A 101 -8.53 3.53 -8.88
CA LEU A 101 -8.09 4.93 -8.72
C LEU A 101 -8.98 5.74 -7.77
N PHE A 102 -10.30 5.58 -7.88
CA PHE A 102 -11.30 6.37 -7.14
C PHE A 102 -11.74 5.78 -5.80
N SER A 103 -11.04 4.76 -5.30
CA SER A 103 -11.45 4.09 -4.06
C SER A 103 -10.92 4.82 -2.81
N PRO A 104 -11.60 4.79 -1.65
CA PRO A 104 -11.20 5.55 -0.47
C PRO A 104 -9.87 5.07 0.13
N PRO A 105 -8.95 5.94 0.61
CA PRO A 105 -7.81 5.48 1.38
C PRO A 105 -8.27 4.77 2.67
N TYR A 106 -7.49 3.81 3.15
CA TYR A 106 -7.84 3.09 4.38
C TYR A 106 -6.65 3.02 5.35
N ASP A 107 -6.98 3.23 6.63
CA ASP A 107 -6.05 3.15 7.77
C ASP A 107 -6.06 1.76 8.43
N VAL A 108 -6.99 0.91 7.99
CA VAL A 108 -7.29 -0.45 8.47
C VAL A 108 -7.85 -1.27 7.31
N PRO A 109 -7.89 -2.61 7.39
CA PRO A 109 -8.59 -3.42 6.39
C PRO A 109 -10.01 -2.89 6.13
N VAL A 110 -10.54 -3.18 4.94
CA VAL A 110 -11.89 -2.75 4.54
C VAL A 110 -12.90 -3.13 5.63
N PRO A 111 -13.71 -2.18 6.15
CA PRO A 111 -14.65 -2.48 7.22
C PRO A 111 -15.57 -3.65 6.85
N GLY A 112 -15.66 -4.64 7.74
CA GLY A 112 -16.48 -5.84 7.54
C GLY A 112 -15.87 -6.91 6.62
N SER A 113 -14.69 -6.72 6.01
CA SER A 113 -14.03 -7.79 5.26
C SER A 113 -13.39 -8.83 6.17
N VAL A 114 -12.84 -8.37 7.30
CA VAL A 114 -12.08 -9.20 8.23
C VAL A 114 -12.43 -8.92 9.68
N GLU A 115 -12.21 -9.93 10.50
CA GLU A 115 -12.30 -9.87 11.94
C GLU A 115 -10.93 -10.18 12.55
N LEU A 116 -10.67 -9.55 13.69
CA LEU A 116 -9.50 -9.89 14.50
C LEU A 116 -9.67 -11.31 15.03
N ARG A 117 -8.62 -12.13 14.93
CA ARG A 117 -8.64 -13.43 15.58
C ARG A 117 -8.62 -13.28 17.10
N ALA A 118 -9.34 -14.17 17.79
CA ALA A 118 -9.50 -14.12 19.25
C ALA A 118 -8.18 -14.38 20.01
N ASP A 119 -7.27 -15.14 19.40
CA ASP A 119 -5.94 -15.45 19.92
C ASP A 119 -4.90 -14.36 19.59
N TRP A 120 -5.32 -13.22 19.01
CA TRP A 120 -4.40 -12.14 18.67
C TRP A 120 -4.12 -11.21 19.85
N GLU A 121 -2.90 -11.30 20.38
CA GLU A 121 -2.51 -10.60 21.62
C GLU A 121 -2.25 -9.09 21.45
N HIS A 122 -1.99 -8.62 20.22
CA HIS A 122 -1.57 -7.22 19.97
C HIS A 122 -2.73 -6.29 19.63
N GLY A 123 -3.98 -6.71 19.83
CA GLY A 123 -5.17 -5.92 19.56
C GLY A 123 -5.20 -5.38 18.12
N ARG A 124 -5.38 -4.06 17.96
CA ARG A 124 -5.39 -3.43 16.62
C ARG A 124 -4.00 -3.35 15.96
N SER A 125 -2.91 -3.51 16.72
CA SER A 125 -1.55 -3.44 16.20
C SER A 125 -1.13 -4.76 15.54
N CYS A 126 -0.14 -4.70 14.65
CA CYS A 126 0.56 -5.90 14.18
C CYS A 126 1.63 -6.38 15.19
N GLY A 127 1.89 -5.64 16.26
CA GLY A 127 2.95 -5.96 17.22
C GLY A 127 4.30 -6.06 16.51
N SER A 128 5.05 -7.13 16.78
CA SER A 128 6.30 -7.48 16.11
C SER A 128 6.12 -8.29 14.82
N CYS A 129 4.87 -8.59 14.42
CA CYS A 129 4.61 -9.39 13.22
C CYS A 129 4.90 -8.59 11.94
N VAL A 130 5.86 -9.10 11.16
CA VAL A 130 6.33 -8.50 9.91
C VAL A 130 6.15 -9.42 8.69
N ARG A 131 5.39 -10.52 8.85
CA ARG A 131 5.21 -11.53 7.80
C ARG A 131 4.78 -10.93 6.46
N CYS A 132 3.82 -10.00 6.48
CA CYS A 132 3.35 -9.34 5.26
C CYS A 132 4.46 -8.52 4.54
N CYS A 133 5.42 -7.99 5.30
CA CYS A 133 6.55 -7.23 4.78
C CYS A 133 7.72 -8.13 4.33
N GLN A 134 7.81 -9.35 4.84
CA GLN A 134 8.89 -10.31 4.54
C GLN A 134 8.53 -11.24 3.36
N LEU A 135 7.28 -11.74 3.32
CA LEU A 135 6.79 -12.65 2.28
C LEU A 135 6.29 -11.92 1.03
N GLY A 136 5.91 -10.64 1.18
CA GLY A 136 5.18 -9.87 0.17
C GLY A 136 5.90 -9.48 -1.09
N SER A 137 7.22 -9.58 -1.08
CA SER A 137 8.06 -9.22 -2.21
C SER A 137 9.24 -10.16 -2.21
N SER A 138 9.59 -10.74 -3.36
CA SER A 138 10.76 -11.62 -3.49
C SER A 138 12.11 -10.88 -3.33
N ALA A 139 12.10 -9.71 -2.69
CA ALA A 139 13.15 -9.04 -1.91
C ALA A 139 12.44 -8.37 -0.72
N SER A 140 13.02 -8.38 0.47
CA SER A 140 12.44 -7.76 1.67
C SER A 140 11.88 -6.36 1.41
N CYS A 141 10.69 -6.07 1.96
CA CYS A 141 10.02 -4.79 1.78
C CYS A 141 10.96 -3.63 2.16
N PRO A 142 11.22 -2.65 1.28
CA PRO A 142 12.21 -1.60 1.52
C PRO A 142 11.83 -0.64 2.66
N VAL A 143 10.56 -0.61 3.06
CA VAL A 143 10.05 0.19 4.18
C VAL A 143 10.03 -0.56 5.51
N LEU A 144 10.42 -1.84 5.53
CA LEU A 144 10.55 -2.63 6.75
C LEU A 144 11.77 -2.17 7.57
N ASP A 145 11.53 -1.85 8.83
CA ASP A 145 12.55 -1.74 9.88
C ASP A 145 12.84 -3.13 10.42
N THR A 146 13.93 -3.75 9.96
CA THR A 146 14.31 -5.09 10.40
C THR A 146 14.90 -5.10 11.81
N GLU A 147 15.35 -3.95 12.32
CA GLU A 147 15.91 -3.84 13.66
C GLU A 147 14.80 -3.86 14.72
N HIS A 148 13.72 -3.12 14.46
CA HIS A 148 12.59 -2.99 15.40
C HIS A 148 11.35 -3.80 15.00
N ASN A 149 11.44 -4.61 13.93
CA ASN A 149 10.34 -5.40 13.36
C ASN A 149 9.05 -4.59 13.15
N ARG A 150 9.15 -3.44 12.49
CA ARG A 150 8.01 -2.54 12.21
C ARG A 150 8.01 -2.00 10.79
N CYS A 151 6.83 -1.71 10.27
CA CYS A 151 6.70 -1.00 9.00
C CYS A 151 6.90 0.50 9.23
N ASN A 152 7.99 1.08 8.74
CA ASN A 152 8.24 2.54 8.83
C ASN A 152 7.31 3.35 7.92
N GLY A 153 6.64 2.71 6.97
CA GLY A 153 5.61 3.33 6.15
C GLY A 153 4.20 3.21 6.75
N TYR A 154 4.02 2.68 7.96
CA TYR A 154 2.69 2.50 8.53
C TYR A 154 1.94 3.84 8.59
N LEU A 155 0.68 3.86 8.12
CA LEU A 155 -0.17 5.06 7.98
C LEU A 155 0.39 6.18 7.09
N SER A 156 1.47 5.94 6.35
CA SER A 156 1.92 6.90 5.34
C SER A 156 0.92 7.02 4.20
N PHE A 157 1.08 8.06 3.37
CA PHE A 157 0.25 8.23 2.18
C PHE A 157 0.26 6.96 1.31
N TYR A 158 1.45 6.42 1.02
CA TYR A 158 1.58 5.19 0.23
C TYR A 158 0.83 4.01 0.87
N TRP A 159 0.96 3.86 2.20
CA TRP A 159 0.31 2.77 2.90
C TRP A 159 -1.21 2.85 2.79
N ARG A 160 -1.79 4.03 3.02
CA ARG A 160 -3.25 4.25 3.01
C ARG A 160 -3.88 4.16 1.62
N TYR A 161 -3.18 4.67 0.61
CA TYR A 161 -3.72 4.79 -0.74
C TYR A 161 -3.55 3.52 -1.57
N PHE A 162 -2.61 2.65 -1.22
CA PHE A 162 -2.29 1.43 -1.96
C PHE A 162 -2.56 0.18 -1.12
N ASN A 163 -2.06 -0.98 -1.57
CA ASN A 163 -2.49 -2.28 -1.04
C ASN A 163 -2.17 -2.51 0.43
N CYS A 164 -1.11 -1.90 0.97
CA CYS A 164 -0.68 -2.16 2.35
C CYS A 164 -1.77 -1.81 3.38
N GLY A 165 -2.53 -0.74 3.17
CA GLY A 165 -3.49 -0.26 4.16
C GLY A 165 -4.86 -0.92 4.13
N ARG A 166 -5.21 -1.53 2.99
CA ARG A 166 -6.50 -2.20 2.78
C ARG A 166 -6.46 -3.69 3.00
N PHE A 167 -5.25 -4.22 3.07
CA PHE A 167 -5.00 -5.64 3.23
C PHE A 167 -5.44 -6.11 4.63
N PRO A 168 -6.15 -7.24 4.75
CA PRO A 168 -6.57 -8.17 3.71
C PRO A 168 -7.98 -7.84 3.18
N SER A 169 -8.21 -8.12 1.89
CA SER A 169 -9.53 -8.02 1.24
C SER A 169 -10.12 -9.38 0.83
N HIS A 170 -9.30 -10.43 0.70
CA HIS A 170 -9.73 -11.79 0.33
C HIS A 170 -8.94 -12.89 1.06
N GLN A 171 -9.48 -14.10 1.17
CA GLN A 171 -8.83 -15.19 1.92
C GLN A 171 -7.45 -15.55 1.34
N HIS A 172 -7.32 -15.64 0.02
CA HIS A 172 -6.03 -15.95 -0.64
C HIS A 172 -4.89 -15.01 -0.25
N GLN A 173 -5.24 -13.77 0.11
CA GLN A 173 -4.31 -12.77 0.60
C GLN A 173 -3.82 -13.13 2.01
N ILE A 174 -4.73 -13.50 2.93
CA ILE A 174 -4.33 -14.00 4.26
C ILE A 174 -3.40 -15.20 4.12
N ASP A 175 -3.75 -16.14 3.24
CA ASP A 175 -2.99 -17.37 3.02
C ASP A 175 -1.60 -17.07 2.42
N TYR A 176 -1.54 -16.25 1.37
CA TYR A 176 -0.29 -15.87 0.69
C TYR A 176 0.72 -15.23 1.65
N TYR A 177 0.27 -14.35 2.53
CA TYR A 177 1.13 -13.68 3.50
C TYR A 177 1.27 -14.43 4.83
N GLY A 178 0.56 -15.55 5.01
CA GLY A 178 0.49 -16.30 6.26
C GLY A 178 0.11 -15.43 7.46
N CYS A 179 -0.85 -14.52 7.28
CA CYS A 179 -1.20 -13.51 8.28
C CYS A 179 -1.99 -14.11 9.44
N PRO A 180 -1.45 -14.15 10.67
CA PRO A 180 -2.12 -14.76 11.83
C PRO A 180 -3.10 -13.82 12.54
N LYS A 181 -3.17 -12.54 12.13
CA LYS A 181 -3.96 -11.51 12.82
C LYS A 181 -5.43 -11.53 12.41
N TRP A 182 -5.68 -11.73 11.12
CA TRP A 182 -6.99 -11.55 10.52
C TRP A 182 -7.59 -12.89 10.13
N LYS A 183 -8.91 -13.00 10.22
CA LYS A 183 -9.74 -14.01 9.57
C LYS A 183 -10.80 -13.29 8.73
N MET A 184 -11.25 -13.90 7.63
CA MET A 184 -12.37 -13.34 6.86
C MET A 184 -13.63 -13.29 7.72
N SER A 185 -14.39 -12.21 7.63
CA SER A 185 -15.70 -12.14 8.31
C SER A 185 -16.71 -13.00 7.55
N PRO A 186 -17.56 -13.81 8.21
CA PRO A 186 -18.58 -14.61 7.54
C PRO A 186 -19.56 -13.75 6.71
N THR A 187 -19.77 -12.50 7.12
CA THR A 187 -20.62 -11.51 6.43
C THR A 187 -20.02 -11.04 5.09
N SER A 188 -18.72 -11.26 4.84
CA SER A 188 -18.05 -10.83 3.61
C SER A 188 -18.37 -11.68 2.37
N THR A 189 -19.12 -12.79 2.54
CA THR A 189 -19.33 -13.81 1.50
C THR A 189 -20.36 -13.42 0.42
N SER A 190 -20.99 -12.24 0.46
CA SER A 190 -22.13 -11.94 -0.43
C SER A 190 -21.90 -10.96 -1.60
N VAL A 191 -20.69 -10.44 -1.84
CA VAL A 191 -20.48 -9.51 -2.97
C VAL A 191 -19.14 -9.75 -3.68
N GLY A 192 -19.20 -10.41 -4.84
CA GLY A 192 -18.15 -10.31 -5.87
C GLY A 192 -17.37 -11.60 -6.17
N SER A 193 -18.07 -12.68 -6.53
CA SER A 193 -17.49 -13.73 -7.35
C SER A 193 -17.18 -13.19 -8.75
N PHE A 194 -15.93 -12.72 -8.95
CA PHE A 194 -15.39 -12.65 -10.30
C PHE A 194 -15.01 -14.07 -10.73
N PRO A 195 -15.37 -14.51 -11.95
CA PRO A 195 -15.03 -15.85 -12.42
C PRO A 195 -13.51 -15.95 -12.54
N VAL A 196 -12.93 -16.81 -11.69
CA VAL A 196 -11.58 -17.34 -11.92
C VAL A 196 -11.68 -18.17 -13.19
N ALA A 197 -11.01 -17.71 -14.25
CA ALA A 197 -10.81 -18.53 -15.43
C ALA A 197 -9.97 -19.74 -15.02
N VAL A 198 -10.65 -20.86 -14.77
CA VAL A 198 -10.06 -22.18 -14.65
C VAL A 198 -9.39 -22.46 -15.99
N ARG A 199 -8.05 -22.53 -16.02
CA ARG A 199 -7.34 -23.18 -17.11
C ARG A 199 -7.73 -24.67 -17.05
N PRO A 200 -8.33 -25.25 -18.10
CA PRO A 200 -8.42 -26.70 -18.17
C PRO A 200 -7.00 -27.23 -18.42
N GLY A 201 -6.46 -27.94 -17.42
CA GLY A 201 -5.37 -28.86 -17.64
C GLY A 201 -5.89 -30.13 -18.32
N GLY A 202 -5.11 -30.66 -19.26
CA GLY A 202 -5.32 -32.00 -19.80
C GLY A 202 -4.93 -32.10 -21.26
N LEU A 203 -3.71 -32.56 -21.52
CA LEU A 203 -3.51 -33.69 -22.43
C LEU A 203 -2.10 -34.26 -22.24
N ASP A 204 -2.08 -35.42 -21.58
CA ASP A 204 -1.04 -36.43 -21.67
C ASP A 204 -0.63 -36.66 -23.13
N ARG A 205 0.66 -36.83 -23.34
CA ARG A 205 1.19 -37.59 -24.49
C ARG A 205 2.14 -38.65 -23.94
N SER A 206 1.60 -39.86 -23.85
CA SER A 206 2.27 -41.08 -24.29
C SER A 206 2.84 -40.94 -25.69
#